data_AF-A0A3E3IKQ6-F1
#
_entry.id   AF-A0A3E3IKQ6-F1
#
_cell.length_a   1.000
_cell.length_b   1.000
_cell.length_c   1.000
_cell.angle_alpha   90.00
_cell.angle_beta   90.00
_cell.angle_gamma   90.00
#
_symmetry.space_group_name_H-M   'P 1'
#
loop_
_entity.id
_entity.type
_entity.pdbx_description
1 polymer ?
#
loop_
_entity_poly.entity_id
_entity_poly.type
_entity_poly.pdbx_seq_one_letter_code
_entity_poly.pdbx_strand_id
1 'polypeptide(L)'
;MLFLFSEGGAGVDQRTKLLCENVFELSAMAEELQIIGSITVEDSRELFYLVLDWAEEFEKQFDPETQDYLTEMESFGRRKLFGTYRTEPGPEPSIGF
;
A
#
# COMPACT_ATOMS: atom_id res chain seq x y z
N MET A 1 23.17 -24.61 -35.32
CA MET A 1 21.73 -24.82 -35.53
C MET A 1 21.01 -23.74 -34.76
N LEU A 2 20.00 -23.11 -35.38
CA LEU A 2 19.55 -21.74 -35.12
C LEU A 2 19.00 -21.48 -33.71
N PHE A 3 19.31 -20.28 -33.22
CA PHE A 3 18.50 -19.55 -32.26
C PHE A 3 17.09 -19.36 -32.81
N LEU A 4 16.08 -19.86 -32.10
CA LEU A 4 14.71 -19.40 -32.27
C LEU A 4 14.37 -18.53 -31.07
N PHE A 5 14.66 -17.24 -31.21
CA PHE A 5 13.92 -16.21 -30.49
C PHE A 5 12.49 -16.27 -31.04
N SER A 6 11.55 -16.76 -30.22
CA SER A 6 10.13 -16.54 -30.46
C SER A 6 9.75 -15.25 -29.74
N GLU A 7 9.54 -14.17 -30.50
CA GLU A 7 8.77 -13.03 -30.01
C GLU A 7 7.33 -13.49 -29.72
N GLY A 8 6.79 -13.13 -28.55
CA GLY A 8 5.47 -13.58 -28.15
C GLY A 8 4.96 -13.03 -26.82
N GLY A 9 4.84 -11.69 -26.72
CA GLY A 9 4.11 -10.98 -25.67
C GLY A 9 4.97 -10.50 -24.51
N ALA A 10 5.16 -9.18 -24.37
CA ALA A 10 5.68 -8.57 -23.15
C ALA A 10 4.59 -8.67 -22.06
N GLY A 11 4.34 -9.88 -21.55
CA GLY A 11 3.54 -10.07 -20.36
C GLY A 11 4.23 -9.33 -19.21
N VAL A 12 3.44 -8.62 -18.41
CA VAL A 12 3.92 -8.03 -17.17
C VAL A 12 4.56 -9.14 -16.33
N ASP A 13 5.81 -8.98 -15.95
CA ASP A 13 6.53 -9.97 -15.16
C ASP A 13 5.89 -10.11 -13.76
N GLN A 14 6.16 -11.24 -13.10
CA GLN A 14 5.52 -11.55 -11.83
C GLN A 14 5.77 -10.51 -10.74
N ARG A 15 6.96 -9.89 -10.72
CA ARG A 15 7.29 -8.87 -9.72
C ARG A 15 6.48 -7.61 -9.97
N THR A 16 6.37 -7.18 -11.22
CA THR A 16 5.55 -6.01 -11.56
C THR A 16 4.09 -6.25 -11.19
N LYS A 17 3.57 -7.47 -11.34
CA LYS A 17 2.21 -7.81 -10.87
C LYS A 17 2.05 -7.66 -9.36
N LEU A 18 2.96 -8.20 -8.57
CA LEU A 18 2.93 -8.11 -7.10
C LEU A 18 3.02 -6.66 -6.62
N LEU A 19 3.89 -5.86 -7.24
CA LEU A 19 3.98 -4.44 -6.93
C LEU A 19 2.66 -3.71 -7.23
N CYS A 20 2.05 -3.96 -8.39
CA CYS A 20 0.76 -3.36 -8.73
C CYS A 20 -0.37 -3.81 -7.79
N GLU A 21 -0.37 -5.07 -7.37
CA GLU A 21 -1.31 -5.60 -6.39
C GLU A 21 -1.15 -4.89 -5.04
N ASN A 22 0.06 -4.79 -4.50
CA ASN A 22 0.30 -4.12 -3.23
C ASN A 22 -0.01 -2.61 -3.31
N VAL A 23 0.27 -1.95 -4.44
CA VAL A 23 -0.11 -0.55 -4.67
C VAL A 23 -1.63 -0.39 -4.62
N PHE A 24 -2.37 -1.31 -5.26
CA PHE A 24 -3.83 -1.31 -5.23
C PHE A 24 -4.35 -1.49 -3.80
N GLU A 25 -3.87 -2.51 -3.09
CA GLU A 25 -4.30 -2.82 -1.72
C GLU A 25 -4.04 -1.66 -0.74
N LEU A 26 -2.85 -1.05 -0.79
CA LEU A 26 -2.53 0.11 0.03
C LEU A 26 -3.40 1.33 -0.30
N SER A 27 -3.68 1.55 -1.58
CA SER A 27 -4.53 2.67 -2.01
C SER A 27 -5.97 2.49 -1.54
N ALA A 28 -6.52 1.28 -1.69
CA ALA A 28 -7.86 0.95 -1.22
C ALA A 28 -7.97 1.08 0.31
N MET A 29 -6.97 0.61 1.04
CA MET A 29 -6.91 0.76 2.49
C MET A 29 -6.82 2.24 2.91
N ALA A 30 -6.03 3.05 2.21
CA ALA A 30 -5.93 4.49 2.47
C ALA A 30 -7.27 5.20 2.24
N GLU A 31 -8.02 4.82 1.20
CA GLU A 31 -9.37 5.34 0.94
C GLU A 31 -10.34 4.94 2.06
N GLU A 32 -10.37 3.67 2.45
CA GLU A 32 -11.21 3.18 3.56
C GLU A 32 -10.93 3.95 4.85
N LEU A 33 -9.65 4.10 5.22
CA LEU A 33 -9.23 4.81 6.42
C LEU A 33 -9.59 6.31 6.39
N GLN A 34 -9.57 6.94 5.21
CA GLN A 34 -10.04 8.33 5.05
C GLN A 34 -11.55 8.43 5.19
N ILE A 35 -12.32 7.51 4.60
CA ILE A 35 -13.79 7.48 4.70
C ILE A 35 -14.24 7.40 6.16
N ILE A 36 -13.57 6.58 6.98
CA ILE A 36 -13.87 6.44 8.41
C ILE A 36 -13.21 7.51 9.28
N GLY A 37 -12.52 8.49 8.70
CA GLY A 37 -11.87 9.61 9.40
C GLY A 37 -10.65 9.23 10.25
N SER A 38 -10.08 8.05 10.02
CA SER A 38 -8.94 7.52 10.78
C SER A 38 -7.60 8.13 10.35
N ILE A 39 -7.50 8.56 9.10
CA ILE A 39 -6.35 9.28 8.55
C ILE A 39 -6.82 10.46 7.71
N THR A 40 -5.95 11.45 7.51
CA THR A 40 -6.19 12.58 6.60
C THR A 40 -5.04 12.65 5.59
N VAL A 41 -5.36 12.56 4.29
CA VAL A 41 -4.39 12.69 3.20
C VAL A 41 -4.70 13.97 2.43
N GLU A 42 -3.79 14.94 2.49
CA GLU A 42 -3.99 16.24 1.84
C GLU A 42 -3.60 16.24 0.36
N ASP A 43 -2.55 15.51 -0.02
CA ASP A 43 -2.11 15.35 -1.41
C ASP A 43 -2.08 13.87 -1.82
N SER A 44 -2.98 13.50 -2.74
CA SER A 44 -3.09 12.14 -3.25
C SER A 44 -1.89 11.73 -4.11
N ARG A 45 -1.12 12.67 -4.67
CA ARG A 45 0.10 12.36 -5.42
C ARG A 45 1.24 11.95 -4.49
N GLU A 46 1.34 12.60 -3.32
CA GLU A 46 2.29 12.20 -2.28
C GLU A 46 1.97 10.79 -1.79
N LEU A 47 0.70 10.52 -1.49
CA LEU A 47 0.25 9.18 -1.10
C LEU A 47 0.62 8.14 -2.18
N PHE A 48 0.39 8.44 -3.46
CA PHE A 48 0.74 7.53 -4.54
C PHE A 48 2.23 7.16 -4.55
N TYR A 49 3.13 8.14 -4.43
CA TYR A 49 4.57 7.86 -4.40
C TYR A 49 4.95 7.03 -3.17
N LEU A 50 4.42 7.36 -1.99
CA LEU A 50 4.67 6.60 -0.77
C LEU A 50 4.14 5.16 -0.85
N VAL A 51 2.96 4.97 -1.41
CA VAL A 51 2.37 3.64 -1.61
C VAL A 51 3.23 2.79 -2.54
N LEU A 52 3.81 3.37 -3.60
CA LEU A 52 4.75 2.66 -4.46
C LEU A 52 6.03 2.27 -3.71
N ASP A 53 6.62 3.20 -2.95
CA ASP A 53 7.80 2.92 -2.13
C ASP A 53 7.53 1.84 -1.07
N TRP A 54 6.36 1.87 -0.44
CA TRP A 54 5.93 0.90 0.55
C TRP A 54 5.64 -0.48 -0.06
N ALA A 55 5.05 -0.54 -1.25
CA ALA A 55 4.86 -1.78 -1.99
C ALA A 55 6.22 -2.45 -2.29
N GLU A 56 7.21 -1.67 -2.74
CA GLU A 56 8.57 -2.20 -2.91
C GLU A 56 9.23 -2.63 -1.61
N GLU A 57 9.01 -1.89 -0.53
CA GLU A 57 9.57 -2.21 0.79
C GLU A 57 9.00 -3.53 1.32
N PHE A 58 7.69 -3.74 1.18
CA PHE A 58 7.03 -4.98 1.56
C PHE A 58 7.60 -6.17 0.80
N GLU A 59 7.69 -6.09 -0.53
CA GLU A 59 8.25 -7.18 -1.36
C GLU A 59 9.69 -7.55 -1.00
N LYS A 60 10.49 -6.58 -0.50
CA LYS A 60 11.88 -6.81 -0.07
C LYS A 60 11.96 -7.50 1.30
N GLN A 61 10.93 -7.35 2.14
CA GLN A 61 10.91 -7.84 3.52
C GLN A 61 10.05 -9.09 3.70
N PHE A 62 9.12 -9.36 2.80
CA PHE A 62 8.19 -10.48 2.91
C PHE A 62 8.92 -11.82 2.88
N ASP A 63 8.64 -12.65 3.89
CA ASP A 63 9.13 -14.02 3.98
C ASP A 63 7.97 -15.01 3.73
N PRO A 64 7.96 -15.72 2.57
CA PRO A 64 6.89 -16.64 2.20
C PRO A 64 6.76 -17.85 3.14
N GLU A 65 7.73 -18.12 4.01
CA GLU A 65 7.69 -19.26 4.94
C GLU A 65 6.94 -18.95 6.24
N THR A 66 6.68 -17.68 6.55
CA THR A 66 6.23 -17.27 7.88
C THR A 66 4.71 -17.14 8.03
N GLN A 67 4.03 -16.52 7.07
CA GLN A 67 2.62 -16.13 7.21
C GLN A 67 1.89 -15.99 5.87
N ASP A 68 0.56 -15.82 5.98
CA ASP A 68 -0.32 -15.44 4.88
C ASP A 68 0.06 -14.05 4.33
N TYR A 69 0.35 -14.01 3.03
CA TYR A 69 0.84 -12.82 2.32
C TYR A 69 -0.09 -11.62 2.50
N LEU A 70 -1.40 -11.82 2.32
CA LEU A 70 -2.39 -10.73 2.37
C LEU A 70 -2.52 -10.17 3.78
N THR A 71 -2.51 -11.03 4.79
CA THR A 71 -2.58 -10.63 6.20
C THR A 71 -1.37 -9.78 6.63
N GLU A 72 -0.17 -10.18 6.19
CA GLU A 72 1.06 -9.41 6.44
C GLU A 72 1.04 -8.08 5.69
N MET A 73 0.58 -8.08 4.44
CA MET A 73 0.45 -6.86 3.64
C MET A 73 -0.53 -5.87 4.28
N GLU A 74 -1.69 -6.35 4.75
CA GLU A 74 -2.66 -5.52 5.44
C GLU A 74 -2.06 -4.90 6.73
N SER A 75 -1.41 -5.74 7.53
CA SER A 75 -0.77 -5.32 8.78
C SER A 75 0.34 -4.29 8.54
N PHE A 76 1.17 -4.51 7.53
CA PHE A 76 2.21 -3.58 7.11
C PHE A 76 1.62 -2.25 6.62
N GLY A 77 0.63 -2.30 5.74
CA GLY A 77 -0.03 -1.12 5.18
C GLY A 77 -0.68 -0.25 6.25
N ARG A 78 -1.41 -0.85 7.20
CA ARG A 78 -2.01 -0.11 8.32
C ARG A 78 -0.96 0.62 9.14
N ARG A 79 0.17 -0.02 9.46
CA ARG A 79 1.26 0.61 10.22
C ARG A 79 1.82 1.83 9.48
N LYS A 80 2.05 1.74 8.17
CA LYS A 80 2.56 2.85 7.35
C LYS A 80 1.57 4.00 7.27
N LEU A 81 0.31 3.71 6.97
CA LEU A 81 -0.75 4.72 6.84
C LEU A 81 -1.02 5.46 8.15
N PHE A 82 -1.16 4.74 9.27
CA PHE A 82 -1.32 5.39 10.57
C PHE A 82 -0.06 6.12 11.03
N GLY A 83 1.12 5.59 10.75
CA GLY A 83 2.38 6.26 11.09
C GLY A 83 2.58 7.59 10.35
N THR A 84 1.99 7.72 9.15
CA THR A 84 2.18 8.88 8.27
C THR A 84 1.03 9.88 8.35
N TYR A 85 -0.22 9.41 8.40
CA TYR A 85 -1.41 10.24 8.16
C TYR A 85 -2.44 10.20 9.28
N ARG A 86 -2.14 9.57 10.43
CA ARG A 86 -3.11 9.48 11.54
C ARG A 86 -3.63 10.87 11.91
N THR A 87 -4.95 10.99 11.94
CA THR A 87 -5.63 12.19 12.43
C THR A 87 -5.45 12.28 13.95
N GLU A 88 -4.94 13.39 14.46
CA GLU A 88 -5.02 13.66 15.90
C GLU A 88 -6.48 13.93 16.28
N PRO A 89 -6.97 13.49 17.46
CA PRO A 89 -8.28 13.89 17.92
C PRO A 89 -8.32 15.42 18.01
N GLY A 90 -9.20 16.04 17.22
CA GLY A 90 -9.45 17.48 17.31
C GLY A 90 -9.89 17.87 18.72
N PRO A 91 -9.73 19.16 19.11
CA PRO A 91 -10.13 19.60 20.44
C PRO A 91 -11.60 19.24 20.72
N GLU A 92 -11.83 18.52 21.81
CA GLU A 92 -13.17 18.23 22.33
C GLU A 92 -13.97 19.54 22.38
N PRO A 93 -15.22 19.57 21.87
CA PRO A 93 -16.03 20.77 21.96
C PRO A 93 -16.18 21.13 23.44
N SER A 94 -15.69 22.31 23.81
CA SER A 94 -15.85 22.85 25.15
C SER A 94 -17.35 23.04 25.42
N ILE A 95 -17.98 22.05 26.07
CA ILE A 95 -19.33 22.18 26.58
C ILE A 95 -19.24 23.19 27.72
N GLY A 96 -19.52 24.46 27.41
CA GLY A 96 -19.71 25.50 28.41
C GLY A 96 -20.89 25.12 29.29
N PHE A 97 -20.62 24.89 30.58
CA PHE A 97 -21.63 24.79 31.63
C PHE A 97 -22.16 26.19 32.00
#